data_AF-A0A7R9W666-F1
#
_entry.id   AF-A0A7R9W666-F1
#
_cell.length_a   1.000
_cell.length_b   1.000
_cell.length_c   1.000
_cell.angle_alpha   90.00
_cell.angle_beta   90.00
_cell.angle_gamma   90.00
#
_symmetry.space_group_name_H-M   'P 1'
#
loop_
_entity.id
_entity.type
_entity.pdbx_description
1 polymer ?
#
loop_
_entity_poly.entity_id
_entity_poly.type
_entity_poly.pdbx_seq_one_letter_code
_entity_poly.pdbx_strand_id
1 'polypeptide(L)'
;RKAIIEKKIKRPLTLFTYSLGVNEVHALPRRMACATEGLWTKIGDPEEITKKLSSYFKAFAFGLGDGKNDDFVAWVEPYEFETGSNMGTTVSAPVYDRSVKPPVFLGVVGIDFLLSAMDQALGVEKGSTETLNAVVRKSTAHCPELSFAGNICQLESLRRQAGDEEALCTKNCTGEFVDIEPKQCTGVSDYPSNLWKNAYNKFKNYEERVCCMFGLKHPSDQCTASGPAAKSSAQGSSHLSGGAIAGIVALCALALCFCGICIPTTLRNTPPRQGQKKPIETEMSHNHHAGKASNSLS
;
A
#
# COMPACT_ATOMS: atom_id res chain seq x y z
N ARG A 1 -26.18 -22.51 -0.76
CA ARG A 1 -24.96 -23.25 -0.32
C ARG A 1 -23.98 -22.34 0.42
N LYS A 2 -23.58 -21.16 -0.09
CA LYS A 2 -22.81 -20.12 0.65
C LYS A 2 -23.31 -19.90 2.08
N ALA A 3 -24.57 -19.51 2.24
CA ALA A 3 -25.19 -19.26 3.54
C ALA A 3 -25.13 -20.45 4.53
N ILE A 4 -25.11 -21.70 4.03
CA ILE A 4 -24.99 -22.89 4.89
C ILE A 4 -23.56 -23.02 5.42
N ILE A 5 -22.56 -22.79 4.57
CA ILE A 5 -21.14 -22.84 4.94
C ILE A 5 -20.82 -21.69 5.88
N GLU A 6 -21.20 -20.45 5.52
CA GLU A 6 -20.98 -19.26 6.35
C GLU A 6 -21.63 -19.39 7.72
N LYS A 7 -22.85 -19.96 7.81
CA LYS A 7 -23.50 -20.25 9.09
C LYS A 7 -22.72 -21.27 9.92
N LYS A 8 -22.08 -22.27 9.30
CA LYS A 8 -21.24 -23.25 9.99
C LYS A 8 -19.91 -22.64 10.47
N ILE A 9 -19.24 -21.84 9.64
CA ILE A 9 -17.94 -21.24 9.96
C ILE A 9 -18.05 -19.92 10.73
N LYS A 10 -19.27 -19.38 10.88
CA LYS A 10 -19.59 -18.10 11.54
C LYS A 10 -18.78 -16.91 10.98
N ARG A 11 -18.43 -16.96 9.71
CA ARG A 11 -17.62 -15.95 9.01
C ARG A 11 -18.04 -15.84 7.54
N PRO A 12 -17.91 -14.67 6.92
CA PRO A 12 -18.08 -14.52 5.47
C PRO A 12 -17.04 -15.37 4.73
N LEU A 13 -17.46 -15.93 3.59
CA LEU A 13 -16.61 -16.77 2.74
C LEU A 13 -16.40 -16.09 1.38
N THR A 14 -15.14 -15.95 0.98
CA THR A 14 -14.72 -15.49 -0.34
C THR A 14 -13.87 -16.58 -0.99
N LEU A 15 -14.23 -17.02 -2.20
CA LEU A 15 -13.49 -18.05 -2.93
C LEU A 15 -12.72 -17.43 -4.09
N PHE A 16 -11.40 -17.60 -4.08
CA PHE A 16 -10.53 -17.35 -5.24
C PHE A 16 -10.34 -18.67 -5.98
N THR A 17 -10.80 -18.74 -7.21
CA THR A 17 -10.74 -19.97 -8.00
C THR A 17 -9.88 -19.77 -9.24
N TYR A 18 -9.20 -20.84 -9.65
CA TYR A 18 -8.26 -20.80 -10.77
C TYR A 18 -8.60 -21.93 -11.74
N SER A 19 -8.44 -21.66 -13.03
CA SER A 19 -8.50 -22.68 -14.07
C SER A 19 -7.21 -22.65 -14.88
N LEU A 20 -6.56 -23.80 -15.01
CA LEU A 20 -5.34 -23.95 -15.80
C LEU A 20 -5.65 -24.56 -17.18
N GLY A 21 -4.98 -24.05 -18.20
CA GLY A 21 -5.08 -24.53 -19.57
C GLY A 21 -6.26 -23.96 -20.35
N VAL A 22 -6.35 -24.38 -21.62
CA VAL A 22 -7.28 -23.84 -22.62
C VAL A 22 -8.62 -24.57 -22.71
N ASN A 23 -8.77 -25.71 -22.02
CA ASN A 23 -9.94 -26.59 -22.14
C ASN A 23 -11.02 -26.32 -21.05
N GLU A 24 -12.27 -26.50 -21.46
CA GLU A 24 -13.48 -25.72 -21.12
C GLU A 24 -14.13 -25.88 -19.73
N VAL A 25 -13.42 -26.32 -18.67
CA VAL A 25 -14.05 -26.46 -17.33
C VAL A 25 -13.92 -25.18 -16.49
N HIS A 26 -14.30 -24.04 -17.07
CA HIS A 26 -14.22 -22.72 -16.44
C HIS A 26 -15.51 -22.32 -15.71
N ALA A 27 -16.65 -22.85 -16.16
CA ALA A 27 -17.96 -22.40 -15.71
C ALA A 27 -18.22 -22.62 -14.21
N LEU A 28 -17.81 -23.78 -13.68
CA LEU A 28 -18.02 -24.12 -12.26
C LEU A 28 -17.11 -23.29 -11.32
N PRO A 29 -15.78 -23.24 -11.52
CA PRO A 29 -14.89 -22.37 -10.72
C PRO A 29 -15.35 -20.91 -10.73
N ARG A 30 -15.71 -20.37 -11.90
CA ARG A 30 -16.24 -19.01 -12.03
C ARG A 30 -17.52 -18.81 -11.22
N ARG A 31 -18.50 -19.71 -11.37
CA ARG A 31 -19.77 -19.61 -10.64
C ARG A 31 -19.58 -19.66 -9.13
N MET A 32 -18.61 -20.43 -8.64
CA MET A 32 -18.26 -20.47 -7.22
C MET A 32 -17.65 -19.15 -6.72
N ALA A 33 -16.72 -18.56 -7.46
CA ALA A 33 -16.15 -17.26 -7.14
C ALA A 33 -17.22 -16.16 -7.14
N CYS A 34 -18.04 -16.08 -8.19
CA CYS A 34 -19.14 -15.12 -8.29
C CYS A 34 -20.12 -15.21 -7.10
N ALA A 35 -20.50 -16.42 -6.70
CA ALA A 35 -21.42 -16.63 -5.60
C ALA A 35 -20.88 -16.17 -4.24
N THR A 36 -19.56 -16.01 -4.10
CA THR A 36 -18.85 -15.69 -2.86
C THR A 36 -18.14 -14.34 -2.90
N GLU A 37 -18.49 -13.48 -3.86
CA GLU A 37 -17.82 -12.17 -4.04
C GLU A 37 -16.30 -12.29 -4.28
N GLY A 38 -15.84 -13.46 -4.75
CA GLY A 38 -14.44 -13.71 -5.05
C GLY A 38 -14.07 -13.45 -6.51
N LEU A 39 -12.85 -13.88 -6.86
CA LEU A 39 -12.30 -13.78 -8.21
C LEU A 39 -12.10 -15.18 -8.81
N TRP A 40 -12.39 -15.30 -10.09
CA TRP A 40 -11.94 -16.42 -10.89
C TRP A 40 -10.87 -15.95 -11.88
N THR A 41 -9.81 -16.73 -12.00
CA THR A 41 -8.63 -16.40 -12.79
C THR A 41 -8.33 -17.53 -13.76
N LYS A 42 -8.25 -17.21 -15.05
CA LYS A 42 -7.81 -18.14 -16.10
C LYS A 42 -6.29 -18.05 -16.25
N ILE A 43 -5.62 -19.19 -16.24
CA ILE A 43 -4.17 -19.33 -16.43
C ILE A 43 -3.97 -20.13 -17.72
N GLY A 44 -3.88 -19.40 -18.83
CA GLY A 44 -3.64 -19.99 -20.16
C GLY A 44 -2.16 -20.19 -20.46
N ASP A 45 -1.32 -19.31 -19.93
CA ASP A 45 0.13 -19.29 -20.14
C ASP A 45 0.86 -19.66 -18.84
N PRO A 46 1.70 -20.73 -18.84
CA PRO A 46 2.57 -21.06 -17.71
C PRO A 46 3.49 -19.92 -17.27
N GLU A 47 3.92 -19.04 -18.17
CA GLU A 47 4.79 -17.90 -17.84
C GLU A 47 4.07 -16.86 -16.96
N GLU A 48 2.74 -16.80 -17.04
CA GLU A 48 1.92 -15.90 -16.23
C GLU A 48 1.49 -16.49 -14.88
N ILE A 49 1.82 -17.76 -14.60
CA ILE A 49 1.25 -18.47 -13.45
C ILE A 49 1.49 -17.74 -12.13
N THR A 50 2.70 -17.24 -11.89
CA THR A 50 3.06 -16.52 -10.66
C THR A 50 2.29 -15.21 -10.53
N LYS A 51 2.16 -14.46 -11.63
CA LYS A 51 1.40 -13.21 -11.69
C LYS A 51 -0.09 -13.44 -11.43
N LYS A 52 -0.66 -14.49 -12.03
CA LYS A 52 -2.07 -14.84 -11.90
C LYS A 52 -2.39 -15.45 -10.53
N LEU A 53 -1.53 -16.30 -9.98
CA LEU A 53 -1.71 -16.88 -8.64
C LEU A 53 -1.51 -15.87 -7.52
N SER A 54 -0.75 -14.80 -7.74
CA SER A 54 -0.59 -13.73 -6.75
C SER A 54 -1.74 -12.71 -6.81
N SER A 55 -2.46 -12.57 -7.93
CA SER A 55 -3.41 -11.47 -8.13
C SER A 55 -4.58 -11.40 -7.13
N TYR A 56 -4.84 -12.46 -6.36
CA TYR A 56 -5.83 -12.41 -5.26
C TYR A 56 -5.51 -11.32 -4.22
N PHE A 57 -4.23 -10.96 -4.04
CA PHE A 57 -3.86 -9.88 -3.11
C PHE A 57 -4.53 -8.56 -3.50
N LYS A 58 -4.81 -8.33 -4.79
CA LYS A 58 -5.47 -7.10 -5.27
C LYS A 58 -6.90 -6.98 -4.71
N ALA A 59 -7.61 -8.10 -4.53
CA ALA A 59 -8.90 -8.08 -3.86
C ALA A 59 -8.76 -7.70 -2.38
N PHE A 60 -7.76 -8.25 -1.68
CA PHE A 60 -7.52 -7.88 -0.29
C PHE A 60 -7.09 -6.42 -0.15
N ALA A 61 -6.18 -5.94 -0.99
CA ALA A 61 -5.78 -4.55 -1.05
C ALA A 61 -6.99 -3.63 -1.32
N PHE A 62 -7.90 -4.03 -2.21
CA PHE A 62 -9.13 -3.29 -2.41
C PHE A 62 -9.97 -3.19 -1.12
N GLY A 63 -10.21 -4.31 -0.43
CA GLY A 63 -10.98 -4.31 0.83
C GLY A 63 -10.33 -3.50 1.96
N LEU A 64 -9.01 -3.26 1.87
CA LEU A 64 -8.23 -2.45 2.81
C LEU A 64 -8.25 -0.95 2.51
N GLY A 65 -8.74 -0.53 1.34
CA GLY A 65 -8.72 0.88 0.93
C GLY A 65 -9.70 1.79 1.69
N ASP A 66 -10.65 1.24 2.44
CA ASP A 66 -11.62 2.01 3.22
C ASP A 66 -10.93 2.80 4.37
N GLY A 67 -11.47 3.98 4.72
CA GLY A 67 -10.92 4.87 5.74
C GLY A 67 -10.87 4.26 7.14
N LYS A 68 -11.66 3.21 7.40
CA LYS A 68 -11.57 2.42 8.63
C LYS A 68 -10.21 1.74 8.83
N ASN A 69 -9.47 1.53 7.74
CA ASN A 69 -8.15 0.89 7.75
C ASN A 69 -7.01 1.91 7.55
N ASP A 70 -7.24 3.22 7.73
CA ASP A 70 -6.22 4.27 7.48
C ASP A 70 -4.94 4.09 8.31
N ASP A 71 -5.06 3.59 9.53
CA ASP A 71 -3.93 3.34 10.44
C ASP A 71 -3.49 1.86 10.45
N PHE A 72 -3.94 1.06 9.47
CA PHE A 72 -3.61 -0.36 9.42
C PHE A 72 -2.13 -0.58 9.11
N VAL A 73 -1.47 -1.32 9.99
CA VAL A 73 -0.10 -1.83 9.79
C VAL A 73 -0.04 -3.32 10.05
N ALA A 74 0.75 -4.03 9.24
CA ALA A 74 0.99 -5.46 9.38
C ALA A 74 2.45 -5.71 9.77
N TRP A 75 2.66 -6.58 10.75
CA TRP A 75 3.98 -7.09 11.13
C TRP A 75 4.13 -8.49 10.55
N VAL A 76 5.27 -8.79 9.94
CA VAL A 76 5.56 -10.14 9.44
C VAL A 76 6.40 -10.93 10.43
N GLU A 77 6.34 -12.25 10.32
CA GLU A 77 7.24 -13.12 11.07
C GLU A 77 8.70 -12.78 10.74
N PRO A 78 9.61 -12.88 11.72
CA PRO A 78 10.99 -12.53 11.47
C PRO A 78 11.63 -13.38 10.36
N TYR A 79 12.40 -12.73 9.50
CA TYR A 79 13.11 -13.34 8.39
C TYR A 79 14.51 -12.73 8.25
N GLU A 80 15.35 -13.38 7.45
CA GLU A 80 16.69 -12.86 7.13
C GLU A 80 16.58 -11.80 6.04
N PHE A 81 17.02 -10.58 6.33
CA PHE A 81 17.05 -9.51 5.33
C PHE A 81 18.02 -9.83 4.20
N GLU A 82 17.57 -9.62 2.96
CA GLU A 82 18.38 -9.79 1.75
C GLU A 82 19.66 -8.94 1.83
N THR A 83 19.55 -7.73 2.39
CA THR A 83 20.70 -6.88 2.67
C THR A 83 21.33 -7.23 4.01
N GLY A 84 22.48 -7.90 3.96
CA GLY A 84 23.39 -8.02 5.11
C GLY A 84 23.08 -9.15 6.09
N SER A 85 22.27 -10.14 5.72
CA SER A 85 22.10 -11.41 6.46
C SER A 85 21.74 -11.25 7.93
N ASN A 86 21.01 -10.18 8.27
CA ASN A 86 20.54 -9.95 9.63
C ASN A 86 19.09 -10.41 9.76
N MET A 87 18.78 -11.03 10.89
CA MET A 87 17.40 -11.33 11.24
C MET A 87 16.65 -10.08 11.69
N GLY A 88 15.46 -9.90 11.15
CA GLY A 88 14.58 -8.81 11.51
C GLY A 88 13.13 -9.08 11.13
N THR A 89 12.27 -8.10 11.34
CA THR A 89 10.86 -8.11 10.92
C THR A 89 10.57 -6.80 10.20
N THR A 90 9.58 -6.81 9.32
CA THR A 90 9.12 -5.61 8.61
C THR A 90 7.72 -5.25 9.10
N VAL A 91 7.54 -3.98 9.45
CA VAL A 91 6.20 -3.40 9.59
C VAL A 91 5.82 -2.73 8.28
N SER A 92 4.62 -3.00 7.79
CA SER A 92 4.16 -2.54 6.49
C SER A 92 2.80 -1.87 6.55
N ALA A 93 2.64 -0.80 5.77
CA ALA A 93 1.36 -0.11 5.58
C ALA A 93 0.98 -0.08 4.09
N PRO A 94 -0.27 -0.40 3.71
CA PRO A 94 -0.73 -0.23 2.34
C PRO A 94 -0.91 1.25 2.01
N VAL A 95 -0.61 1.63 0.76
CA VAL A 95 -0.73 3.01 0.28
C VAL A 95 -1.77 3.08 -0.83
N TYR A 96 -2.65 4.08 -0.75
CA TYR A 96 -3.72 4.30 -1.72
C TYR A 96 -3.67 5.71 -2.30
N ASP A 97 -4.07 5.85 -3.56
CA ASP A 97 -4.56 7.11 -4.09
C ASP A 97 -6.01 7.31 -3.64
N ARG A 98 -6.18 8.27 -2.73
CA ARG A 98 -7.48 8.67 -2.16
C ARG A 98 -8.09 9.88 -2.86
N SER A 99 -7.46 10.40 -3.93
CA SER A 99 -8.02 11.50 -4.73
C SER A 99 -9.19 11.06 -5.61
N VAL A 100 -9.29 9.76 -5.87
CA VAL A 100 -10.37 9.10 -6.59
C VAL A 100 -11.26 8.30 -5.65
N LYS A 101 -12.52 8.10 -6.05
CA LYS A 101 -13.48 7.26 -5.33
C LYS A 101 -13.98 6.18 -6.28
N PRO A 102 -13.75 4.89 -5.97
CA PRO A 102 -13.06 4.31 -4.80
C PRO A 102 -11.54 4.57 -4.79
N PRO A 103 -10.85 4.49 -3.63
CA PRO A 103 -9.39 4.58 -3.58
C PRO A 103 -8.70 3.49 -4.40
N VAL A 104 -7.58 3.85 -5.04
CA VAL A 104 -6.78 2.94 -5.89
C VAL A 104 -5.52 2.52 -5.14
N PHE A 105 -5.23 1.22 -5.11
CA PHE A 105 -4.04 0.68 -4.43
C PHE A 105 -2.76 1.03 -5.19
N LEU A 106 -1.80 1.65 -4.51
CA LEU A 106 -0.52 2.04 -5.09
C LEU A 106 0.59 1.02 -4.80
N GLY A 107 0.56 0.41 -3.62
CA GLY A 107 1.61 -0.48 -3.14
C GLY A 107 1.69 -0.52 -1.63
N VAL A 108 2.86 -0.91 -1.12
CA VAL A 108 3.13 -1.08 0.31
C VAL A 108 4.41 -0.33 0.66
N VAL A 109 4.42 0.34 1.81
CA VAL A 109 5.64 0.90 2.41
C VAL A 109 5.98 0.07 3.64
N GLY A 110 7.21 -0.45 3.66
CA GLY A 110 7.77 -1.25 4.75
C GLY A 110 8.90 -0.54 5.47
N ILE A 111 9.02 -0.77 6.78
CA ILE A 111 10.18 -0.37 7.59
C ILE A 111 10.69 -1.60 8.33
N ASP A 112 11.99 -1.83 8.21
CA ASP A 112 12.67 -2.98 8.80
C ASP A 112 13.15 -2.70 10.22
N PHE A 113 12.98 -3.70 11.08
CA PHE A 113 13.43 -3.71 12.46
C PHE A 113 14.33 -4.93 12.67
N LEU A 114 15.60 -4.68 13.00
CA LEU A 114 16.52 -5.73 13.41
C LEU A 114 16.06 -6.33 14.73
N LEU A 115 16.03 -7.67 14.83
CA LEU A 115 15.67 -8.33 16.09
C LEU A 115 16.59 -7.92 17.24
N SER A 116 17.88 -7.76 16.96
CA SER A 116 18.86 -7.31 17.95
C SER A 116 18.60 -5.90 18.48
N ALA A 117 18.06 -5.00 17.65
CA ALA A 117 17.65 -3.67 18.08
C ALA A 117 16.37 -3.74 18.94
N MET A 118 15.47 -4.67 18.64
CA MET A 118 14.27 -4.92 19.43
C MET A 118 14.61 -5.55 20.79
N ASP A 119 15.53 -6.50 20.84
CA ASP A 119 16.06 -7.09 22.08
C ASP A 119 16.60 -5.99 23.00
N GLN A 120 17.42 -5.09 22.43
CA GLN A 120 17.97 -3.95 23.15
C GLN A 120 16.88 -3.00 23.65
N ALA A 121 15.86 -2.71 22.83
CA ALA A 121 14.74 -1.85 23.21
C ALA A 121 13.88 -2.45 24.34
N LEU A 122 13.78 -3.78 24.39
CA LEU A 122 13.07 -4.52 25.44
C LEU A 122 13.93 -4.77 26.69
N GLY A 123 15.25 -4.53 26.62
CA GLY A 123 16.17 -4.80 27.71
C GLY A 123 16.37 -6.30 27.97
N VAL A 124 16.28 -7.12 26.93
CA VAL A 124 16.45 -8.59 26.98
C VAL A 124 17.73 -9.02 26.28
N GLU A 125 18.13 -10.27 26.48
CA GLU A 125 19.29 -10.85 25.79
C GLU A 125 19.05 -10.95 24.29
N LYS A 126 20.13 -10.90 23.49
CA LYS A 126 20.03 -11.04 22.04
C LYS A 126 19.49 -12.41 21.65
N GLY A 127 18.50 -12.44 20.75
CA GLY A 127 17.83 -13.68 20.34
C GLY A 127 16.82 -14.20 21.36
N SER A 128 16.40 -13.35 22.30
CA SER A 128 15.40 -13.67 23.31
C SER A 128 14.05 -14.05 22.68
N THR A 129 13.42 -15.09 23.25
CA THR A 129 12.09 -15.55 22.81
C THR A 129 11.00 -14.51 23.08
N GLU A 130 11.23 -13.61 24.02
CA GLU A 130 10.34 -12.54 24.42
C GLU A 130 10.14 -11.53 23.28
N THR A 131 11.20 -11.21 22.53
CA THR A 131 11.13 -10.39 21.33
C THR A 131 10.30 -11.07 20.24
N LEU A 132 10.56 -12.36 19.98
CA LEU A 132 9.79 -13.13 19.00
C LEU A 132 8.30 -13.19 19.38
N ASN A 133 8.00 -13.46 20.65
CA ASN A 133 6.64 -13.49 21.18
C ASN A 133 5.95 -12.12 21.06
N ALA A 134 6.70 -11.02 21.25
CA ALA A 134 6.17 -9.68 21.07
C ALA A 134 5.80 -9.40 19.60
N VAL A 135 6.64 -9.81 18.65
CA VAL A 135 6.38 -9.69 17.21
C VAL A 135 5.16 -10.53 16.82
N VAL A 136 5.11 -11.81 17.21
CA VAL A 136 3.99 -12.72 16.91
C VAL A 136 2.67 -12.21 17.48
N ARG A 137 2.69 -11.66 18.69
CA ARG A 137 1.50 -11.04 19.28
C ARG A 137 1.06 -9.81 18.48
N LYS A 138 1.99 -9.03 17.93
CA LYS A 138 1.67 -7.86 17.11
C LYS A 138 1.18 -8.22 15.72
N SER A 139 1.73 -9.26 15.09
CA SER A 139 1.29 -9.73 13.76
C SER A 139 -0.13 -10.29 13.76
N THR A 140 -0.62 -10.75 14.91
CA THR A 140 -1.95 -11.37 15.06
C THR A 140 -2.97 -10.51 15.82
N ALA A 141 -2.59 -9.32 16.28
CA ALA A 141 -3.41 -8.50 17.16
C ALA A 141 -4.69 -7.93 16.50
N HIS A 142 -4.63 -7.65 15.20
CA HIS A 142 -5.71 -6.96 14.52
C HIS A 142 -5.91 -7.52 13.11
N CYS A 143 -7.11 -8.04 12.85
CA CYS A 143 -7.55 -8.40 11.50
C CYS A 143 -8.29 -7.20 10.91
N PRO A 144 -7.89 -6.72 9.72
CA PRO A 144 -8.57 -5.60 9.09
C PRO A 144 -10.00 -5.97 8.68
N GLU A 145 -10.89 -4.99 8.69
CA GLU A 145 -12.23 -5.15 8.13
C GLU A 145 -12.16 -5.06 6.60
N LEU A 146 -12.37 -6.17 5.92
CA LEU A 146 -12.46 -6.21 4.47
C LEU A 146 -13.90 -5.96 4.04
N SER A 147 -14.17 -4.80 3.46
CA SER A 147 -15.48 -4.50 2.87
C SER A 147 -15.40 -4.49 1.35
N PHE A 148 -16.02 -5.49 0.73
CA PHE A 148 -16.31 -5.49 -0.71
C PHE A 148 -17.70 -4.90 -1.01
N ALA A 149 -18.47 -4.62 0.04
CA ALA A 149 -19.86 -4.22 -0.04
C ALA A 149 -19.95 -2.74 -0.44
N GLY A 150 -20.42 -2.47 -1.65
CA GLY A 150 -20.73 -1.12 -2.12
C GLY A 150 -20.16 -0.74 -3.48
N ASN A 151 -19.28 -1.56 -4.08
CA ASN A 151 -18.72 -1.24 -5.41
C ASN A 151 -18.64 -2.47 -6.33
N ILE A 152 -19.81 -2.89 -6.82
CA ILE A 152 -19.93 -4.00 -7.79
C ILE A 152 -19.04 -3.75 -9.01
N CYS A 153 -19.02 -2.52 -9.55
CA CYS A 153 -18.23 -2.18 -10.73
C CYS A 153 -16.71 -2.35 -10.53
N GLN A 154 -16.21 -2.01 -9.34
CA GLN A 154 -14.78 -2.19 -9.04
C GLN A 154 -14.42 -3.67 -8.86
N LEU A 155 -15.29 -4.46 -8.22
CA LEU A 155 -15.07 -5.90 -8.14
C LEU A 155 -15.13 -6.57 -9.53
N GLU A 156 -16.03 -6.13 -10.40
CA GLU A 156 -16.05 -6.55 -11.81
C GLU A 156 -14.81 -6.09 -12.57
N SER A 157 -14.24 -4.92 -12.26
CA SER A 157 -12.97 -4.45 -12.86
C SER A 157 -11.80 -5.36 -12.45
N LEU A 158 -11.74 -5.78 -11.18
CA LEU A 158 -10.78 -6.78 -10.69
C LEU A 158 -10.96 -8.15 -11.37
N ARG A 159 -12.21 -8.58 -11.56
CA ARG A 159 -12.53 -9.82 -12.29
C ARG A 159 -12.06 -9.76 -13.73
N ARG A 160 -12.36 -8.66 -14.42
CA ARG A 160 -11.92 -8.41 -15.78
C ARG A 160 -10.41 -8.47 -15.91
N GLN A 161 -9.66 -7.93 -14.95
CA GLN A 161 -8.21 -8.05 -14.96
C GLN A 161 -7.71 -9.49 -14.72
N ALA A 162 -8.44 -10.28 -13.93
CA ALA A 162 -8.05 -11.65 -13.60
C ALA A 162 -8.26 -12.64 -14.75
N GLY A 163 -9.38 -12.53 -15.48
CA GLY A 163 -9.73 -13.46 -16.55
C GLY A 163 -10.61 -12.86 -17.65
N ASP A 164 -10.37 -11.58 -17.97
CA ASP A 164 -11.03 -10.83 -19.05
C ASP A 164 -12.55 -10.81 -18.92
N GLU A 165 -13.25 -10.63 -20.04
CA GLU A 165 -14.72 -10.65 -20.09
C GLU A 165 -15.31 -11.98 -19.60
N GLU A 166 -14.55 -13.08 -19.67
CA GLU A 166 -14.98 -14.39 -19.18
C GLU A 166 -15.15 -14.44 -17.67
N ALA A 167 -14.39 -13.62 -16.92
CA ALA A 167 -14.38 -13.61 -15.46
C ALA A 167 -15.48 -12.77 -14.82
N LEU A 168 -16.17 -11.96 -15.61
CA LEU A 168 -17.25 -11.12 -15.13
C LEU A 168 -18.40 -11.97 -14.58
N CYS A 169 -18.95 -11.54 -13.45
CA CYS A 169 -20.12 -12.16 -12.84
C CYS A 169 -21.42 -11.42 -13.20
N THR A 170 -21.30 -10.15 -13.56
CA THR A 170 -22.41 -9.34 -14.07
C THR A 170 -21.89 -8.29 -15.05
N LYS A 171 -22.74 -7.88 -15.98
CA LYS A 171 -22.49 -6.75 -16.89
C LYS A 171 -23.24 -5.49 -16.47
N ASN A 172 -23.94 -5.52 -15.34
CA ASN A 172 -24.75 -4.41 -14.83
C ASN A 172 -23.89 -3.34 -14.13
N CYS A 173 -22.76 -3.00 -14.73
CA CYS A 173 -21.98 -1.83 -14.36
C CYS A 173 -22.52 -0.68 -15.20
N THR A 174 -23.28 0.23 -14.61
CA THR A 174 -23.91 1.37 -15.31
C THR A 174 -22.92 2.50 -15.65
N GLY A 175 -21.65 2.35 -15.28
CA GLY A 175 -20.54 3.23 -15.65
C GLY A 175 -19.39 2.43 -16.27
N GLU A 176 -18.38 3.13 -16.79
CA GLU A 176 -17.13 2.52 -17.25
C GLU A 176 -16.50 1.71 -16.12
N PHE A 177 -15.86 0.58 -16.46
CA PHE A 177 -15.01 -0.14 -15.53
C PHE A 177 -14.05 0.85 -14.87
N VAL A 178 -13.86 0.72 -13.56
CA VAL A 178 -13.03 1.66 -12.81
C VAL A 178 -11.57 1.28 -13.04
N ASP A 179 -10.72 2.29 -13.27
CA ASP A 179 -9.28 2.10 -13.24
C ASP A 179 -8.86 1.63 -11.84
N ILE A 180 -8.47 0.36 -11.77
CA ILE A 180 -7.97 -0.29 -10.54
C ILE A 180 -6.45 -0.26 -10.45
N GLU A 181 -5.78 0.23 -11.50
CA GLU A 181 -4.35 0.42 -11.52
C GLU A 181 -4.03 1.91 -11.43
N PRO A 182 -3.00 2.27 -10.65
CA PRO A 182 -2.57 3.66 -10.59
C PRO A 182 -2.05 4.12 -11.95
N LYS A 183 -2.41 5.36 -12.32
CA LYS A 183 -1.85 6.02 -13.48
C LYS A 183 -0.33 6.15 -13.30
N GLN A 184 0.43 5.48 -14.15
CA GLN A 184 1.89 5.59 -14.13
C GLN A 184 2.34 6.91 -14.75
N CYS A 185 3.48 7.42 -14.31
CA CYS A 185 4.14 8.53 -14.99
C CYS A 185 4.71 8.04 -16.33
N THR A 186 4.94 8.95 -17.28
CA THR A 186 5.32 8.56 -18.66
C THR A 186 6.72 7.94 -18.71
N GLY A 187 7.63 8.41 -17.87
CA GLY A 187 8.95 7.82 -17.66
C GLY A 187 9.29 7.62 -16.18
N VAL A 188 10.26 6.74 -15.91
CA VAL A 188 10.79 6.52 -14.55
C VAL A 188 11.41 7.81 -13.98
N SER A 189 12.00 8.65 -14.84
CA SER A 189 12.52 9.97 -14.49
C SER A 189 11.47 10.97 -14.02
N ASP A 190 10.20 10.69 -14.32
CA ASP A 190 9.09 11.56 -13.95
C ASP A 190 8.61 11.26 -12.53
N TYR A 191 9.12 10.24 -11.83
CA TYR A 191 8.81 10.05 -10.41
C TYR A 191 9.70 10.94 -9.52
N PRO A 192 9.16 11.54 -8.44
CA PRO A 192 9.95 12.33 -7.51
C PRO A 192 10.96 11.46 -6.77
N SER A 193 12.22 11.90 -6.72
CA SER A 193 13.28 11.27 -5.92
C SER A 193 13.13 11.52 -4.41
N ASN A 194 12.40 12.57 -4.02
CA ASN A 194 12.18 12.93 -2.62
C ASN A 194 10.87 12.34 -2.09
N LEU A 195 10.97 11.39 -1.15
CA LEU A 195 9.84 10.72 -0.50
C LEU A 195 8.81 11.70 0.11
N TRP A 196 9.27 12.86 0.60
CA TRP A 196 8.42 13.86 1.25
C TRP A 196 7.66 14.76 0.27
N LYS A 197 7.99 14.76 -1.03
CA LYS A 197 7.26 15.53 -2.06
C LYS A 197 5.77 15.20 -2.06
N ASN A 198 5.44 13.93 -1.87
CA ASN A 198 4.05 13.48 -1.79
C ASN A 198 3.30 14.15 -0.63
N ALA A 199 3.94 14.28 0.54
CA ALA A 199 3.36 14.95 1.70
C ALA A 199 3.20 16.45 1.50
N TYR A 200 4.20 17.11 0.89
CA TYR A 200 4.15 18.55 0.60
C TYR A 200 3.08 18.90 -0.46
N ASN A 201 2.82 18.00 -1.40
CA ASN A 201 1.82 18.17 -2.45
C ASN A 201 0.44 17.56 -2.09
N LYS A 202 0.15 17.28 -0.82
CA LYS A 202 -1.09 16.58 -0.40
C LYS A 202 -2.42 17.22 -0.86
N PHE A 203 -2.40 18.49 -1.28
CA PHE A 203 -3.56 19.23 -1.77
C PHE A 203 -3.70 19.24 -3.29
N LYS A 204 -2.78 18.63 -4.03
CA LYS A 204 -2.81 18.50 -5.49
C LYS A 204 -3.52 17.22 -5.93
N ASN A 205 -3.91 17.15 -7.20
CA ASN A 205 -4.43 15.90 -7.78
C ASN A 205 -3.33 14.83 -7.85
N TYR A 206 -3.71 13.56 -8.02
CA TYR A 206 -2.77 12.44 -8.00
C TYR A 206 -1.60 12.63 -8.96
N GLU A 207 -1.86 12.93 -10.24
CA GLU A 207 -0.85 13.08 -11.28
C GLU A 207 0.17 14.18 -10.92
N GLU A 208 -0.27 15.32 -10.42
CA GLU A 208 0.60 16.40 -9.95
C GLU A 208 1.37 16.07 -8.65
N ARG A 209 0.91 15.05 -7.91
CA ARG A 209 1.52 14.60 -6.66
C ARG A 209 2.64 13.58 -6.90
N VAL A 210 2.40 12.62 -7.80
CA VAL A 210 3.30 11.50 -8.09
C VAL A 210 4.16 11.69 -9.34
N CYS A 211 3.82 12.58 -10.27
CA CYS A 211 4.60 12.82 -11.47
C CYS A 211 5.21 14.24 -11.51
N CYS A 212 6.53 14.32 -11.61
CA CYS A 212 7.25 15.49 -12.08
C CYS A 212 6.94 15.72 -13.58
N MET A 213 7.05 16.98 -14.01
CA MET A 213 6.68 17.36 -15.37
C MET A 213 7.56 16.76 -16.46
N PHE A 214 6.89 16.47 -17.59
CA PHE A 214 7.45 16.03 -18.86
C PHE A 214 8.69 16.83 -19.29
N GLY A 215 9.73 16.11 -19.72
CA GLY A 215 10.87 16.70 -20.44
C GLY A 215 12.19 16.73 -19.68
N LEU A 216 12.24 16.25 -18.44
CA LEU A 216 13.50 16.08 -17.70
C LEU A 216 14.09 14.70 -17.99
N LYS A 217 15.30 14.68 -18.55
CA LYS A 217 16.04 13.43 -18.87
C LYS A 217 16.57 12.69 -17.64
N HIS A 218 16.35 13.23 -16.43
CA HIS A 218 16.81 12.68 -15.16
C HIS A 218 15.75 12.88 -14.07
N PRO A 219 15.63 11.95 -13.10
CA PRO A 219 14.86 12.16 -11.88
C PRO A 219 15.29 13.48 -11.23
N SER A 220 14.34 14.37 -10.99
CA SER A 220 14.61 15.72 -10.51
C SER A 220 13.76 16.01 -9.28
N ASP A 221 14.38 16.61 -8.27
CA ASP A 221 13.65 17.17 -7.13
C ASP A 221 12.81 18.40 -7.52
N GLN A 222 12.93 18.89 -8.76
CA GLN A 222 12.16 20.01 -9.29
C GLN A 222 10.96 19.51 -10.12
N CYS A 223 9.92 19.01 -9.46
CA CYS A 223 8.58 19.04 -10.06
C CYS A 223 8.09 20.49 -10.09
N THR A 224 8.44 21.27 -11.12
CA THR A 224 7.79 22.56 -11.38
C THR A 224 6.34 22.28 -11.75
N ALA A 225 5.38 22.95 -11.11
CA ALA A 225 4.03 22.99 -11.66
C ALA A 225 4.07 23.97 -12.83
N SER A 226 3.83 23.51 -14.05
CA SER A 226 3.52 24.42 -15.14
C SER A 226 2.34 23.89 -15.94
N GLY A 227 1.43 24.83 -16.22
CA GLY A 227 0.14 24.59 -16.85
C GLY A 227 0.23 24.04 -18.27
N PRO A 228 -0.89 24.04 -19.00
CA PRO A 228 -1.06 23.24 -20.21
C PRO A 228 0.05 23.51 -21.23
N ALA A 229 0.78 22.45 -21.57
CA ALA A 229 1.86 22.47 -22.54
C ALA A 229 1.34 22.96 -23.90
N ALA A 230 1.91 24.06 -24.38
CA ALA A 230 1.76 24.47 -25.77
C ALA A 230 2.32 23.37 -26.68
N LYS A 231 1.47 22.88 -27.60
CA LYS A 231 1.88 21.98 -28.69
C LYS A 231 2.95 22.68 -29.53
N SER A 232 4.20 22.24 -29.47
CA SER A 232 5.22 22.61 -30.45
C SER A 232 5.07 21.71 -31.68
N SER A 233 4.41 22.23 -32.73
CA SER A 233 4.44 21.65 -34.08
C SER A 233 5.83 21.84 -34.69
N ALA A 234 6.40 20.74 -35.18
CA ALA A 234 7.67 20.71 -35.88
C ALA A 234 7.63 21.47 -37.22
N GLN A 235 8.71 22.20 -37.47
CA GLN A 235 9.38 22.46 -38.75
C GLN A 235 8.53 22.72 -40.00
N GLY A 236 8.45 24.01 -40.36
CA GLY A 236 8.38 24.48 -41.74
C GLY A 236 9.48 25.51 -41.95
N SER A 237 10.48 25.15 -42.75
CA SER A 237 11.60 26.00 -43.16
C SER A 237 11.19 26.94 -44.30
N SER A 238 11.37 28.26 -44.13
CA SER A 238 11.69 29.20 -45.22
C SER A 238 12.08 30.60 -44.70
N HIS A 239 13.34 30.96 -45.00
CA HIS A 239 13.84 32.25 -45.51
C HIS A 239 13.40 33.63 -44.94
N LEU A 240 14.45 34.41 -44.62
CA LEU A 240 14.67 35.86 -44.80
C LEU A 240 13.82 36.89 -44.03
N SER A 241 14.48 37.64 -43.13
CA SER A 241 14.82 39.07 -43.35
C SER A 241 15.11 39.83 -42.03
N GLY A 242 16.32 40.38 -41.96
CA GLY A 242 16.67 41.72 -41.45
C GLY A 242 15.97 42.33 -40.22
N GLY A 243 16.79 42.56 -39.19
CA GLY A 243 16.87 43.86 -38.50
C GLY A 243 15.96 44.08 -37.28
N ALA A 244 16.59 44.20 -36.09
CA ALA A 244 16.60 45.43 -35.31
C ALA A 244 17.22 45.20 -33.92
N ILE A 245 18.04 46.17 -33.53
CA ILE A 245 18.76 46.34 -32.26
C ILE A 245 17.85 47.12 -31.29
N ALA A 246 17.79 46.69 -30.02
CA ALA A 246 17.61 47.50 -28.80
C ALA A 246 17.54 46.50 -27.62
N GLY A 247 18.39 46.48 -26.59
CA GLY A 247 19.07 47.57 -25.91
C GLY A 247 18.19 48.08 -24.77
N ILE A 248 18.43 47.64 -23.52
CA ILE A 248 18.46 48.46 -22.29
C ILE A 248 18.99 47.60 -21.13
N VAL A 249 20.12 48.06 -20.58
CA VAL A 249 20.67 47.76 -19.26
C VAL A 249 20.29 48.94 -18.36
N ALA A 250 19.71 48.66 -17.19
CA ALA A 250 19.75 49.54 -16.01
C ALA A 250 19.39 48.68 -14.78
N LEU A 251 20.34 48.22 -13.96
CA LEU A 251 20.92 48.92 -12.81
C LEU A 251 19.85 49.53 -11.87
N CYS A 252 19.69 48.93 -10.69
CA CYS A 252 19.67 49.64 -9.41
C CYS A 252 19.76 48.65 -8.24
N ALA A 253 20.98 48.57 -7.69
CA ALA A 253 21.22 48.16 -6.31
C ALA A 253 20.75 49.27 -5.35
N LEU A 254 20.19 48.89 -4.19
CA LEU A 254 20.36 49.53 -2.87
C LEU A 254 19.21 49.16 -1.94
N ALA A 255 19.47 48.27 -0.98
CA ALA A 255 18.97 48.35 0.40
C ALA A 255 19.59 47.21 1.24
N LEU A 256 20.84 47.41 1.64
CA LEU A 256 21.40 46.83 2.86
C LEU A 256 21.26 47.88 3.97
N CYS A 257 21.32 47.39 5.23
CA CYS A 257 21.21 48.09 6.53
C CYS A 257 19.76 48.11 7.06
N PHE A 258 19.42 47.57 8.24
CA PHE A 258 20.10 47.63 9.54
C PHE A 258 19.61 46.54 10.52
N CYS A 259 20.50 46.20 11.46
CA CYS A 259 20.29 45.63 12.81
C CYS A 259 19.81 44.16 12.92
N GLY A 260 20.52 43.19 13.51
CA GLY A 260 21.61 43.27 14.49
C GLY A 260 21.09 43.35 15.92
N ILE A 261 20.59 42.24 16.49
CA ILE A 261 20.55 41.99 17.94
C ILE A 261 20.87 40.51 18.20
N CYS A 262 21.87 40.29 19.05
CA CYS A 262 22.30 39.01 19.60
C CYS A 262 21.45 38.60 20.84
N ILE A 263 21.05 37.32 20.91
CA ILE A 263 21.27 36.28 21.96
C ILE A 263 21.03 36.70 23.45
N PRO A 264 20.30 35.92 24.31
CA PRO A 264 20.71 34.56 24.71
C PRO A 264 19.68 33.46 25.04
N THR A 265 20.23 32.24 24.90
CA THR A 265 19.92 30.93 25.49
C THR A 265 19.23 30.91 26.86
N THR A 266 18.25 30.01 27.04
CA THR A 266 18.23 28.89 28.02
C THR A 266 16.79 28.40 28.25
N LEU A 267 16.56 27.08 28.19
CA LEU A 267 15.63 26.30 29.05
C LEU A 267 15.66 24.83 28.55
N ARG A 268 16.51 23.97 29.10
CA ARG A 268 16.36 23.17 30.33
C ARG A 268 15.55 21.88 30.08
N ASN A 269 16.30 20.81 29.84
CA ASN A 269 15.86 19.42 29.95
C ASN A 269 15.33 19.14 31.37
N THR A 270 14.17 18.48 31.45
CA THR A 270 13.77 17.73 32.64
C THR A 270 13.10 16.42 32.20
N PRO A 271 13.54 15.24 32.69
CA PRO A 271 12.96 13.95 32.33
C PRO A 271 11.69 13.65 33.15
N PRO A 272 10.76 12.81 32.65
CA PRO A 272 9.64 12.36 33.45
C PRO A 272 10.05 11.29 34.48
N ARG A 273 9.50 11.48 35.68
CA ARG A 273 9.59 10.67 36.89
C ARG A 273 9.27 9.20 36.68
N GLN A 274 10.11 8.34 37.27
CA GLN A 274 9.71 7.03 37.76
C GLN A 274 8.65 7.17 38.85
N GLY A 275 7.58 6.36 38.75
CA GLY A 275 6.49 6.34 39.72
C GLY A 275 5.80 4.97 39.78
N GLN A 276 6.20 4.19 40.78
CA GLN A 276 5.43 3.18 41.52
C GLN A 276 4.91 1.93 40.79
N LYS A 277 5.67 0.84 40.96
CA LYS A 277 5.17 -0.54 41.02
C LYS A 277 4.24 -0.70 42.23
N LYS A 278 3.03 -1.22 42.02
CA LYS A 278 2.23 -1.91 43.04
C LYS A 278 2.28 -3.42 42.78
N PRO A 279 2.37 -4.26 43.82
CA PRO A 279 2.37 -5.71 43.69
C PRO A 279 0.95 -6.20 43.40
N ILE A 280 0.80 -7.12 42.45
CA ILE A 280 -0.40 -7.93 42.31
C ILE A 280 -0.09 -9.30 42.89
N GLU A 281 -0.91 -9.67 43.85
CA GLU A 281 -0.88 -10.91 44.61
C GLU A 281 -1.00 -12.14 43.71
N THR A 282 -0.18 -13.12 44.07
CA THR A 282 -0.29 -14.51 43.72
C THR A 282 -1.55 -15.09 44.36
N GLU A 283 -2.52 -15.55 43.58
CA GLU A 283 -3.44 -16.58 44.06
C GLU A 283 -3.38 -17.80 43.15
N MET A 284 -2.84 -18.86 43.75
CA MET A 284 -2.66 -20.19 43.25
C MET A 284 -3.95 -20.95 43.59
N SER A 285 -4.69 -21.42 42.59
CA SER A 285 -5.71 -22.44 42.81
C SER A 285 -5.55 -23.55 41.78
N HIS A 286 -5.09 -24.68 42.30
CA HIS A 286 -5.21 -26.00 41.69
C HIS A 286 -6.66 -26.29 41.32
N ASN A 287 -6.90 -26.82 40.12
CA ASN A 287 -7.89 -27.88 39.98
C ASN A 287 -7.47 -28.85 38.89
N HIS A 288 -7.06 -30.04 39.35
CA HIS A 288 -7.10 -31.28 38.60
C HIS A 288 -8.54 -31.59 38.20
N HIS A 289 -8.80 -31.82 36.92
CA HIS A 289 -9.74 -32.89 36.55
C HIS A 289 -9.31 -33.58 35.26
N ALA A 290 -9.06 -34.88 35.42
CA ALA A 290 -8.86 -35.84 34.36
C ALA A 290 -10.15 -36.06 33.56
N GLY A 291 -10.01 -36.20 32.25
CA GLY A 291 -11.10 -36.58 31.35
C GLY A 291 -10.55 -37.30 30.12
N LYS A 292 -10.30 -38.61 30.26
CA LYS A 292 -10.16 -39.54 29.15
C LYS A 292 -11.44 -39.54 28.33
N ALA A 293 -11.35 -39.35 27.02
CA ALA A 293 -12.37 -39.80 26.07
C ALA A 293 -11.68 -40.30 24.79
N SER A 294 -11.36 -41.59 24.82
CA SER A 294 -11.26 -42.45 23.65
C SER A 294 -12.58 -42.46 22.89
N ASN A 295 -12.56 -42.27 21.58
CA ASN A 295 -13.54 -42.85 20.67
C ASN A 295 -12.89 -43.11 19.30
N SER A 296 -12.61 -44.39 19.07
CA SER A 296 -12.69 -45.05 17.79
C SER A 296 -14.11 -44.96 17.23
N LEU A 297 -14.27 -44.79 15.92
CA LEU A 297 -15.18 -45.59 15.08
C LEU A 297 -15.11 -45.15 13.62
N SER A 298 -14.80 -46.16 12.79
CA SER A 298 -15.28 -46.41 11.42
C SER A 298 -14.84 -45.49 10.29
#